data_AF-A0A6I4UKV2-F1
#
_entry.id   AF-A0A6I4UKV2-F1
#
_cell.length_a   1.000
_cell.length_b   1.000
_cell.length_c   1.000
_cell.angle_alpha   90.00
_cell.angle_beta   90.00
_cell.angle_gamma   90.00
#
_symmetry.space_group_name_H-M   'P 1'
#
loop_
_entity.id
_entity.type
_entity.pdbx_description
1 polymer ?
#
loop_
_entity_poly.entity_id
_entity_poly.type
_entity_poly.pdbx_seq_one_letter_code
_entity_poly.pdbx_strand_id
1 'polypeptide(L)'
;MREQDKPFVMYRRGRWNFTIMPRGRAGWTQFGVWMAVFAVPTIAFAIYGESLEGRPEFWAALALYLAATLVWSFASIRWMKARAEVIDVEKLLRQQREAERKQRRGGR
;
A
#
# COMPACT_ATOMS: atom_id res chain seq x y z
N MET A 1 -8.83 14.44 -13.12
CA MET A 1 -8.70 14.65 -11.66
C MET A 1 -7.47 15.48 -11.41
N ARG A 2 -7.57 16.58 -10.67
CA ARG A 2 -6.39 17.34 -10.22
C ARG A 2 -5.53 16.41 -9.35
N GLU A 3 -4.21 16.57 -9.37
CA GLU A 3 -3.31 15.69 -8.61
C GLU A 3 -3.62 15.68 -7.10
N GLN A 4 -4.17 16.78 -6.59
CA GLN A 4 -4.57 16.97 -5.20
C GLN A 4 -5.77 16.11 -4.75
N ASP A 5 -6.56 15.56 -5.67
CA ASP A 5 -7.76 14.76 -5.36
C ASP A 5 -7.48 13.24 -5.37
N LYS A 6 -6.22 12.83 -5.53
CA LYS A 6 -5.87 11.41 -5.58
C LYS A 6 -6.10 10.75 -4.20
N PRO A 7 -6.75 9.58 -4.15
CA PRO A 7 -7.13 8.94 -2.88
C PRO A 7 -5.94 8.36 -2.10
N PHE A 8 -4.78 8.20 -2.73
CA PHE A 8 -3.58 7.67 -2.08
C PHE A 8 -2.39 8.61 -2.28
N VAL A 9 -1.47 8.60 -1.32
CA VAL A 9 -0.17 9.25 -1.41
C VAL A 9 0.90 8.20 -1.28
N MET A 10 1.83 8.16 -2.24
CA MET A 10 3.01 7.30 -2.19
C MET A 10 4.24 8.15 -1.88
N TYR A 11 4.77 8.01 -0.67
CA TYR A 11 6.06 8.56 -0.29
C TYR A 11 7.16 7.65 -0.81
N ARG A 12 7.93 8.14 -1.78
CA ARG A 12 9.10 7.43 -2.32
C ARG A 12 10.37 7.96 -1.67
N ARG A 13 11.09 7.09 -0.94
CA ARG A 13 12.40 7.40 -0.34
C ARG A 13 13.58 6.78 -1.11
N GLY A 14 13.31 5.98 -2.14
CA GLY A 14 14.31 5.37 -3.01
C GLY A 14 13.69 4.51 -4.12
N ARG A 15 14.50 3.74 -4.86
CA ARG A 15 13.98 2.90 -5.97
C ARG A 15 13.11 1.75 -5.47
N TRP A 16 13.40 1.20 -4.29
CA TRP A 16 12.70 0.06 -3.68
C TRP A 16 11.97 0.40 -2.38
N ASN A 17 12.18 1.58 -1.80
CA ASN A 17 11.55 1.98 -0.55
C ASN A 17 10.43 3.00 -0.81
N PHE A 18 9.20 2.54 -0.68
CA PHE A 18 8.00 3.37 -0.83
C PHE A 18 6.97 3.01 0.24
N THR A 19 6.22 4.02 0.68
CA THR A 19 5.11 3.86 1.62
C THR A 19 3.87 4.46 0.99
N ILE A 20 2.80 3.68 0.88
CA ILE A 20 1.51 4.13 0.35
C ILE A 20 0.59 4.35 1.54
N MET A 21 0.04 5.55 1.65
CA MET A 21 -0.95 5.89 2.67
C MET A 21 -2.25 6.36 2.02
N PRO A 22 -3.41 5.92 2.52
CA PRO A 22 -4.70 6.48 2.12
C PRO A 22 -4.79 7.94 2.57
N ARG A 23 -5.36 8.80 1.72
CA ARG A 23 -5.60 10.21 2.00
C ARG A 23 -7.09 10.52 1.97
N GLY A 24 -7.56 11.22 2.99
CA GLY A 24 -8.96 11.62 3.12
C GLY A 24 -9.93 10.44 3.20
N ARG A 25 -11.24 10.75 3.18
CA ARG A 25 -12.29 9.72 3.29
C ARG A 25 -12.26 8.72 2.13
N ALA A 26 -12.05 9.20 0.90
CA ALA A 26 -12.06 8.35 -0.29
C ALA A 26 -10.95 7.28 -0.28
N GLY A 27 -9.73 7.63 0.14
CA GLY A 27 -8.63 6.67 0.27
C GLY A 27 -8.91 5.59 1.30
N TRP A 28 -9.43 5.99 2.47
CA TRP A 28 -9.79 5.05 3.53
C TRP A 28 -10.96 4.15 3.15
N THR A 29 -11.98 4.66 2.47
CA THR A 29 -13.09 3.83 1.98
C THR A 29 -12.59 2.81 0.95
N GLN A 30 -11.77 3.23 -0.02
CA GLN A 30 -11.23 2.31 -1.01
C GLN A 30 -10.34 1.23 -0.40
N PHE A 31 -9.47 1.61 0.55
CA PHE A 31 -8.66 0.64 1.29
C PHE A 31 -9.54 -0.30 2.11
N GLY A 32 -10.56 0.22 2.79
CA GLY A 32 -11.53 -0.57 3.56
C GLY A 32 -12.27 -1.58 2.68
N VAL A 33 -12.67 -1.22 1.46
CA VAL A 33 -13.27 -2.14 0.50
C VAL A 33 -12.29 -3.27 0.12
N TRP A 34 -11.03 -2.94 -0.17
CA TRP A 34 -10.00 -3.96 -0.44
C TRP A 34 -9.82 -4.93 0.73
N MET A 35 -9.81 -4.41 1.96
CA MET A 35 -9.69 -5.24 3.17
C MET A 35 -10.95 -6.07 3.41
N ALA A 36 -12.15 -5.52 3.18
CA ALA A 36 -13.40 -6.25 3.31
C ALA A 36 -13.49 -7.42 2.31
N VAL A 37 -13.11 -7.18 1.04
CA VAL A 37 -13.07 -8.25 0.03
C VAL A 37 -12.03 -9.31 0.39
N PHE A 38 -10.87 -8.92 0.95
CA PHE A 38 -9.85 -9.87 1.42
C PHE A 38 -10.26 -10.65 2.67
N ALA A 39 -11.10 -10.06 3.52
CA ALA A 39 -11.58 -10.72 4.73
C ALA A 39 -12.42 -11.96 4.41
N VAL A 40 -13.19 -11.94 3.32
CA VAL A 40 -14.04 -13.08 2.90
C VAL A 40 -13.25 -14.38 2.69
N PRO A 41 -12.23 -14.45 1.82
CA PRO A 41 -11.41 -15.65 1.65
C PRO A 41 -10.59 -15.97 2.90
N THR A 42 -10.18 -14.97 3.68
CA THR A 42 -9.46 -15.18 4.95
C THR A 42 -10.32 -15.92 5.97
N ILE A 43 -11.57 -15.48 6.17
CA ILE A 43 -12.53 -16.14 7.06
C ILE A 43 -12.88 -17.53 6.54
N ALA A 44 -13.11 -17.67 5.24
CA ALA A 44 -13.38 -18.96 4.62
C ALA A 44 -12.22 -19.95 4.83
N PHE A 45 -10.98 -19.49 4.67
CA PHE A 45 -9.79 -20.30 4.95
C PHE A 45 -9.65 -20.65 6.44
N ALA A 46 -9.96 -19.72 7.36
CA ALA A 46 -9.92 -20.01 8.79
C ALA A 46 -10.87 -21.15 9.17
N ILE A 47 -12.13 -21.07 8.73
CA ILE A 47 -13.15 -22.10 8.96
C ILE A 47 -12.74 -23.43 8.30
N TYR A 48 -12.27 -23.37 7.05
CA TYR A 48 -11.86 -24.58 6.33
C TYR A 48 -10.59 -25.21 6.91
N GLY A 49 -9.64 -24.40 7.35
CA GLY A 49 -8.39 -24.83 7.97
C GLY A 49 -8.63 -25.59 9.26
N GLU A 50 -9.54 -25.10 10.12
CA GLU A 50 -9.98 -25.81 11.33
C GLU A 50 -10.56 -27.19 11.00
N SER A 51 -11.32 -27.31 9.90
CA SER A 51 -11.89 -28.61 9.48
C SER A 51 -10.86 -29.63 8.97
N LEU A 52 -9.65 -29.18 8.63
CA LEU A 52 -8.57 -29.99 8.08
C LEU A 52 -7.43 -30.26 9.07
N GLU A 53 -7.58 -29.86 10.34
CA GLU A 53 -6.53 -30.01 11.34
C GLU A 53 -6.06 -31.47 11.45
N GLY A 54 -4.74 -31.67 11.41
CA GLY A 54 -4.11 -33.00 11.46
C GLY A 54 -4.12 -33.78 10.13
N ARG A 55 -4.73 -33.25 9.07
CA ARG A 55 -4.75 -33.90 7.75
C ARG A 55 -3.67 -33.33 6.80
N PRO A 56 -3.04 -34.14 5.94
CA PRO A 56 -2.02 -33.66 5.00
C PRO A 56 -2.55 -32.61 4.01
N GLU A 57 -3.86 -32.63 3.71
CA GLU A 57 -4.55 -31.68 2.83
C GLU A 57 -4.50 -30.24 3.38
N PHE A 58 -4.31 -30.06 4.69
CA PHE A 58 -4.15 -28.75 5.31
C PHE A 58 -2.97 -27.98 4.70
N TRP A 59 -1.84 -28.65 4.47
CA TRP A 59 -0.64 -28.01 3.90
C TRP A 59 -0.85 -27.53 2.47
N ALA A 60 -1.59 -28.31 1.68
CA ALA A 60 -1.97 -27.92 0.32
C ALA A 60 -2.91 -26.70 0.33
N ALA A 61 -3.92 -26.72 1.21
CA ALA A 61 -4.84 -25.59 1.38
C ALA A 61 -4.11 -24.32 1.87
N LEU A 62 -3.20 -24.46 2.83
CA LEU A 62 -2.38 -23.36 3.34
C LEU A 62 -1.48 -22.77 2.25
N ALA A 63 -0.79 -23.63 1.48
CA ALA A 63 0.06 -23.18 0.37
C ALA A 63 -0.76 -22.40 -0.68
N LEU A 64 -1.96 -22.89 -1.01
CA LEU A 64 -2.87 -22.21 -1.93
C LEU A 64 -3.33 -20.85 -1.38
N TYR A 65 -3.70 -20.79 -0.11
CA TYR A 65 -4.10 -19.54 0.56
C TYR A 65 -2.96 -18.51 0.60
N LEU A 66 -1.74 -18.94 0.89
CA LEU A 66 -0.56 -18.07 0.88
C LEU A 66 -0.27 -17.55 -0.55
N ALA A 67 -0.37 -18.42 -1.56
CA ALA A 67 -0.21 -18.01 -2.96
C ALA A 67 -1.28 -16.98 -3.38
N ALA A 68 -2.55 -17.23 -3.02
CA ALA A 68 -3.64 -16.29 -3.26
C ALA A 68 -3.42 -14.95 -2.55
N THR A 69 -2.94 -14.98 -1.29
CA THR A 69 -2.62 -13.78 -0.51
C THR A 69 -1.50 -12.97 -1.14
N LEU A 70 -0.47 -13.63 -1.67
CA LEU A 70 0.61 -12.96 -2.40
C LEU A 70 0.06 -12.28 -3.65
N VAL A 71 -0.70 -13.00 -4.48
CA VAL A 71 -1.33 -12.44 -5.69
C VAL A 71 -2.20 -11.24 -5.34
N TRP A 72 -3.02 -11.35 -4.30
CA TRP A 72 -3.87 -10.26 -3.82
C TRP A 72 -3.07 -9.05 -3.33
N SER A 73 -1.98 -9.29 -2.60
CA SER A 73 -1.09 -8.23 -2.12
C SER A 73 -0.44 -7.49 -3.29
N PHE A 74 0.08 -8.21 -4.30
CA PHE A 74 0.63 -7.59 -5.50
C PHE A 74 -0.43 -6.81 -6.28
N ALA A 75 -1.64 -7.37 -6.44
CA ALA A 75 -2.74 -6.71 -7.13
C ALA A 75 -3.17 -5.42 -6.41
N SER A 76 -3.33 -5.48 -5.09
CA SER A 76 -3.72 -4.32 -4.28
C SER A 76 -2.66 -3.23 -4.31
N ILE A 77 -1.37 -3.57 -4.17
CA ILE A 77 -0.26 -2.61 -4.29
C ILE A 77 -0.22 -2.00 -5.69
N ARG A 78 -0.33 -2.81 -6.75
CA ARG A 78 -0.34 -2.33 -8.15
C ARG A 78 -1.51 -1.37 -8.38
N TRP A 79 -2.68 -1.69 -7.86
CA TRP A 79 -3.91 -0.90 -7.99
C TRP A 79 -3.82 0.42 -7.22
N MET A 80 -3.31 0.39 -5.98
CA MET A 80 -3.09 1.58 -5.15
C MET A 80 -2.02 2.48 -5.76
N LYS A 81 -0.90 1.93 -6.26
CA LYS A 81 0.15 2.70 -6.96
C LYS A 81 -0.40 3.44 -8.18
N ALA A 82 -1.29 2.83 -8.96
CA ALA A 82 -1.90 3.47 -10.13
C ALA A 82 -2.80 4.66 -9.75
N ARG A 83 -3.26 4.73 -8.50
CA ARG A 83 -4.16 5.79 -7.97
C ARG A 83 -3.48 6.70 -6.96
N ALA A 84 -2.17 6.53 -6.75
CA ALA A 84 -1.41 7.30 -5.79
C ALA A 84 -0.78 8.54 -6.43
N GLU A 85 -0.79 9.64 -5.68
CA GLU A 85 0.09 10.77 -5.94
C GLU A 85 1.52 10.39 -5.50
N VAL A 86 2.48 10.41 -6.41
CA VAL A 86 3.86 10.03 -6.11
C VAL A 86 4.62 11.24 -5.61
N ILE A 87 4.87 11.25 -4.30
CA ILE A 87 5.68 12.27 -3.66
C ILE A 87 7.10 11.73 -3.51
N ASP A 88 8.01 12.29 -4.30
CA ASP A 88 9.44 11.97 -4.24
C ASP A 88 10.07 12.73 -3.05
N VAL A 89 10.17 12.05 -1.92
CA VAL A 89 10.61 12.64 -0.64
C VAL A 89 12.05 13.14 -0.75
N GLU A 90 12.88 12.47 -1.56
CA GLU A 90 14.27 12.88 -1.77
C GLU A 90 14.35 14.21 -2.53
N LYS A 91 13.50 14.41 -3.54
CA LYS A 91 13.40 15.70 -4.24
C LYS A 91 12.89 16.81 -3.33
N LEU A 92 11.88 16.52 -2.51
CA LEU A 92 11.35 17.46 -1.52
C LEU A 92 12.41 17.90 -0.51
N LEU A 93 13.19 16.95 0.03
CA LEU A 93 14.27 17.25 0.97
C LEU A 93 15.41 18.04 0.31
N ARG A 94 15.76 17.74 -0.94
CA ARG A 94 16.77 18.52 -1.69
C ARG A 94 16.29 19.94 -1.95
N GLN A 95 15.04 20.12 -2.38
CA GLN A 95 14.46 21.45 -2.62
C GLN A 95 14.37 22.29 -1.34
N GLN A 96 13.99 21.69 -0.19
CA GLN A 96 14.00 22.40 1.10
C GLN A 96 15.41 22.85 1.48
N ARG A 97 16.42 21.99 1.32
CA ARG A 97 17.82 22.35 1.60
C ARG A 97 18.33 23.47 0.69
N GLU A 98 17.93 23.48 -0.58
CA GLU A 98 18.30 24.54 -1.52
C GLU A 98 17.59 25.87 -1.22
N ALA A 99 16.31 25.83 -0.84
CA ALA A 99 15.54 27.00 -0.43
C ALA A 99 16.14 27.64 0.84
N GLU A 100 16.50 26.81 1.84
CA GLU A 100 17.13 27.27 3.07
C GLU A 100 18.51 27.91 2.80
N ARG A 101 19.30 27.32 1.90
CA ARG A 101 20.59 27.91 1.45
C ARG A 101 20.41 29.25 0.75
N LYS A 102 19.35 29.42 -0.05
CA LYS A 102 19.05 30.69 -0.74
C LYS A 102 18.57 31.77 0.25
N GLN A 103 17.71 31.42 1.21
CA GLN A 103 17.29 32.36 2.27
C GLN A 103 18.48 32.85 3.11
N ARG A 104 19.41 31.96 3.49
CA ARG A 104 20.61 32.34 4.23
C ARG A 104 21.57 33.24 3.44
N ARG A 105 21.52 33.22 2.10
CA ARG A 105 22.38 34.04 1.22
C ARG A 105 21.76 35.39 0.85
N GLY A 106 20.43 35.52 0.87
CA GLY A 106 19.71 36.75 0.52
C GLY A 106 19.38 37.68 1.70
N GLY A 107 19.73 37.28 2.94
CA GLY A 107 19.49 38.07 4.16
C GLY A 107 20.68 38.91 4.63
N ARG A 108 21.57 39.32 3.73
CA ARG A 108 22.67 40.27 4.00
C ARG A 108 22.45 41.56 3.25
#